data_AF-A0A4U7DRS0-F1
#
_entry.id   AF-A0A4U7DRS0-F1
#
_cell.length_a   1.000
_cell.length_b   1.000
_cell.length_c   1.000
_cell.angle_alpha   90.00
_cell.angle_beta   90.00
_cell.angle_gamma   90.00
#
_symmetry.space_group_name_H-M   'P 1'
#
loop_
_entity.id
_entity.type
_entity.pdbx_description
1 polymer ?
#
loop_
_entity_poly.entity_id
_entity_poly.type
_entity_poly.pdbx_seq_one_letter_code
_entity_poly.pdbx_strand_id
1 'polypeptide(L)'
;TTLGRIIARLMNSGFNLRTALHVAKRELITGHQYIVVGDGGTTICQSRSGVALVLNMSESGDGMWDITTEIYPNGTYGAGSMSSLNLGPVEQNYYIPTNITTAELTIDEISKFLQLETVPVFSDTSLTWSDEFLSSTDQE
;
A
#
# COMPACT_ATOMS: atom_id res chain seq x y z
N THR A 1 -16.75 -9.01 9.65
CA THR A 1 -17.07 -7.64 9.18
C THR A 1 -16.09 -7.27 8.08
N THR A 2 -16.49 -6.44 7.11
CA THR A 2 -15.60 -6.00 6.01
C THR A 2 -14.35 -5.31 6.55
N LEU A 3 -14.53 -4.38 7.49
CA LEU A 3 -13.42 -3.68 8.15
C LEU A 3 -12.45 -4.65 8.83
N GLY A 4 -12.94 -5.63 9.58
CA GLY A 4 -12.08 -6.60 10.27
C GLY A 4 -11.21 -7.40 9.30
N ARG A 5 -11.74 -7.73 8.11
CA ARG A 5 -10.97 -8.42 7.06
C ARG A 5 -9.89 -7.51 6.46
N ILE A 6 -10.22 -6.24 6.20
CA ILE A 6 -9.25 -5.24 5.70
C ILE A 6 -8.13 -5.05 6.73
N ILE A 7 -8.46 -4.82 8.00
CA ILE A 7 -7.47 -4.66 9.08
C ILE A 7 -6.60 -5.91 9.21
N ALA A 8 -7.19 -7.10 9.22
CA ALA A 8 -6.43 -8.35 9.32
C ALA A 8 -5.44 -8.51 8.16
N ARG A 9 -5.86 -8.21 6.92
CA ARG A 9 -4.99 -8.33 5.75
C ARG A 9 -3.88 -7.26 5.76
N LEU A 10 -4.18 -6.02 6.14
CA LEU A 10 -3.17 -4.97 6.32
C LEU A 10 -2.12 -5.38 7.37
N MET A 11 -2.56 -5.93 8.50
CA MET A 11 -1.64 -6.39 9.54
C MET A 11 -0.77 -7.55 9.09
N ASN A 12 -1.32 -8.48 8.29
CA ASN A 12 -0.54 -9.56 7.67
C ASN A 12 0.51 -9.02 6.66
N SER A 13 0.22 -7.91 5.98
CA SER A 13 1.16 -7.20 5.09
C SER A 13 2.16 -6.30 5.84
N GLY A 14 2.26 -6.39 7.17
CA GLY A 14 3.28 -5.67 7.95
C GLY A 14 2.90 -4.29 8.47
N PHE A 15 1.62 -3.92 8.38
CA PHE A 15 1.11 -2.73 9.05
C PHE A 15 0.95 -2.98 10.55
N ASN A 16 1.36 -2.02 11.38
CA ASN A 16 0.90 -2.01 12.78
C ASN A 16 -0.60 -1.66 12.85
N LEU A 17 -1.25 -2.00 13.96
CA LEU A 17 -2.71 -1.81 14.11
C LEU A 17 -3.14 -0.35 13.93
N ARG A 18 -2.34 0.62 14.39
CA ARG A 18 -2.63 2.05 14.25
C ARG A 18 -2.67 2.48 12.78
N THR A 19 -1.63 2.14 12.02
CA THR A 19 -1.55 2.46 10.58
C THR A 19 -2.59 1.67 9.80
N ALA A 20 -2.80 0.39 10.11
CA ALA A 20 -3.83 -0.44 9.48
C ALA A 20 -5.22 0.18 9.65
N LEU A 21 -5.56 0.65 10.85
CA LEU A 21 -6.84 1.32 11.10
C LEU A 21 -6.94 2.67 10.38
N HIS A 22 -5.84 3.43 10.29
CA HIS A 22 -5.79 4.68 9.53
C HIS A 22 -6.09 4.45 8.04
N VAL A 23 -5.45 3.45 7.43
CA VAL A 23 -5.63 3.09 6.02
C VAL A 23 -7.02 2.51 5.78
N ALA A 24 -7.48 1.58 6.62
CA ALA A 24 -8.78 0.93 6.46
C ALA A 24 -9.97 1.90 6.57
N LYS A 25 -9.81 3.02 7.30
CA LYS A 25 -10.82 4.07 7.39
C LYS A 25 -11.03 4.83 6.07
N ARG A 26 -10.09 4.79 5.13
CA ARG A 26 -10.22 5.45 3.82
C ARG A 26 -11.29 4.79 2.95
N GLU A 27 -11.42 3.46 3.04
CA GLU A 27 -12.37 2.67 2.25
C GLU A 27 -13.82 2.79 2.75
N LEU A 28 -14.00 3.15 4.01
CA LEU A 28 -15.25 3.00 4.70
C LEU A 28 -15.74 4.33 5.24
N ILE A 29 -16.78 4.89 4.61
CA ILE A 29 -17.63 5.93 5.22
C ILE A 29 -18.50 5.27 6.28
N THR A 30 -17.88 4.75 7.35
CA THR A 30 -18.65 4.21 8.48
C THR A 30 -18.94 5.34 9.45
N GLY A 31 -20.21 5.55 9.81
CA GLY A 31 -20.59 6.38 10.96
C GLY A 31 -20.13 5.81 12.33
N HIS A 32 -19.30 4.77 12.32
CA HIS A 32 -18.77 4.10 13.50
C HIS A 32 -17.38 4.64 13.83
N GLN A 33 -17.13 4.92 15.10
CA GLN A 33 -15.83 5.38 15.59
C GLN A 33 -15.03 4.21 16.17
N TYR A 34 -13.79 4.07 15.68
CA TYR A 34 -12.85 3.06 16.14
C TYR A 34 -11.68 3.72 16.84
N ILE A 35 -11.35 3.22 18.04
CA ILE A 35 -10.19 3.61 18.85
C ILE A 35 -9.28 2.39 19.07
N VAL A 36 -7.98 2.63 19.09
CA VAL A 36 -6.98 1.62 19.46
C VAL A 36 -6.75 1.68 20.96
N VAL A 37 -6.85 0.56 21.65
CA VAL A 37 -6.56 0.42 23.09
C VAL A 37 -5.31 -0.43 23.26
N GLY A 38 -4.31 0.08 23.99
CA GLY A 38 -2.99 -0.55 24.15
C GLY A 38 -1.95 0.00 23.18
N ASP A 39 -0.94 -0.82 22.85
CA ASP A 39 0.11 -0.43 21.90
C ASP A 39 -0.29 -0.74 20.45
N GLY A 40 -0.87 0.27 19.79
CA GLY A 40 -1.18 0.19 18.36
C GLY A 40 0.04 0.20 17.44
N GLY A 41 1.25 0.46 17.94
CA GLY A 41 2.49 0.44 17.17
C GLY A 41 3.10 -0.94 17.00
N THR A 42 2.62 -1.93 17.77
CA THR A 42 3.08 -3.31 17.65
C THR A 42 2.75 -3.88 16.26
N THR A 43 3.77 -4.43 15.61
CA THR A 43 3.69 -5.08 14.29
C THR A 43 3.66 -6.59 14.49
N ILE A 44 2.66 -7.28 13.91
CA ILE A 44 2.48 -8.74 14.11
C ILE A 44 3.20 -9.56 13.05
N CYS A 45 3.18 -9.11 11.80
CA CYS A 45 3.85 -9.75 10.66
C CYS A 45 4.86 -8.78 10.05
N GLN A 46 5.90 -9.29 9.39
CA GLN A 46 6.86 -8.46 8.67
C GLN A 46 6.46 -8.36 7.21
N SER A 47 6.55 -7.15 6.65
CA SER A 47 6.45 -6.94 5.21
C SER A 47 7.71 -7.43 4.50
N ARG A 48 7.59 -7.85 3.24
CA ARG A 48 8.73 -8.24 2.40
C ARG A 48 9.64 -7.06 2.09
N SER A 49 9.06 -5.88 1.86
CA SER A 49 9.81 -4.63 1.63
C SER A 49 10.44 -4.05 2.90
N GLY A 50 10.12 -4.60 4.07
CA GLY A 50 10.56 -4.06 5.36
C GLY A 50 9.78 -2.82 5.81
N VAL A 51 8.94 -2.22 4.97
CA VAL A 51 8.08 -1.06 5.30
C VAL A 51 6.63 -1.36 4.94
N ALA A 52 5.69 -0.55 5.41
CA ALA A 52 4.29 -0.71 5.05
C ALA A 52 3.95 0.19 3.85
N LEU A 53 3.50 -0.41 2.74
CA LEU A 53 3.26 0.27 1.47
C LEU A 53 1.77 0.39 1.17
N VAL A 54 1.32 1.58 0.77
CA VAL A 54 -0.02 1.81 0.19
C VAL A 54 0.13 2.42 -1.18
N LEU A 55 -0.49 1.81 -2.20
CA LEU A 55 -0.47 2.33 -3.56
C LEU A 55 -1.75 3.09 -3.84
N ASN A 56 -1.64 4.27 -4.43
CA ASN A 56 -2.74 4.97 -5.06
C ASN A 56 -2.48 4.93 -6.55
N MET A 57 -3.39 4.34 -7.32
CA MET A 57 -3.24 4.15 -8.76
C MET A 57 -4.39 4.81 -9.50
N SER A 58 -4.06 5.58 -10.53
CA SER A 58 -5.02 6.20 -11.44
C SER A 58 -4.54 6.01 -12.88
N GLU A 59 -5.46 5.76 -13.79
CA GLU A 59 -5.16 5.70 -15.22
C GLU A 59 -5.00 7.12 -15.77
N SER A 60 -3.88 7.40 -16.44
CA SER A 60 -3.55 8.72 -17.00
C SER A 60 -3.91 8.86 -18.49
N GLY A 61 -4.57 7.84 -19.05
CA GLY A 61 -5.00 7.76 -20.46
C GLY A 61 -4.01 6.97 -21.32
N ASP A 62 -4.43 6.54 -22.51
CA ASP A 62 -3.61 5.76 -23.46
C ASP A 62 -2.99 4.47 -22.89
N GLY A 63 -3.63 3.86 -21.88
CA GLY A 63 -3.14 2.65 -21.20
C GLY A 63 -1.98 2.89 -20.23
N MET A 64 -1.70 4.15 -19.90
CA MET A 64 -0.69 4.57 -18.94
C MET A 64 -1.31 4.80 -17.55
N TRP A 65 -0.47 4.64 -16.52
CA TRP A 65 -0.89 4.77 -15.14
C TRP A 65 0.06 5.65 -14.33
N ASP A 66 -0.53 6.37 -13.39
CA ASP A 66 0.18 7.12 -12.39
C ASP A 66 0.03 6.41 -11.04
N ILE A 67 1.15 6.23 -10.34
CA ILE A 67 1.21 5.57 -9.03
C ILE A 67 1.80 6.52 -8.02
N THR A 68 1.09 6.73 -6.90
CA THR A 68 1.64 7.34 -5.70
C THR A 68 1.75 6.29 -4.60
N THR A 69 2.98 5.98 -4.22
CA THR A 69 3.30 5.02 -3.17
C THR A 69 3.53 5.75 -1.86
N GLU A 70 2.65 5.52 -0.88
CA GLU A 70 2.82 5.98 0.49
C GLU A 70 3.59 4.94 1.28
N ILE A 71 4.71 5.34 1.89
CA ILE A 71 5.58 4.46 2.64
C ILE A 71 5.53 4.84 4.11
N TYR A 72 4.99 3.91 4.91
CA TYR A 72 4.83 4.06 6.34
C TYR A 72 5.93 3.31 7.11
N PRO A 73 6.47 3.90 8.19
CA PRO A 73 7.37 3.19 9.08
C PRO A 73 6.63 2.03 9.77
N ASN A 74 7.35 0.96 10.05
CA ASN A 74 6.87 -0.17 10.84
C ASN A 74 7.84 -0.48 11.99
N GLY A 75 7.61 -1.58 12.71
CA GLY A 75 8.41 -1.91 13.89
C GLY A 75 9.90 -2.13 13.60
N THR A 76 10.26 -2.68 12.44
CA THR A 76 11.67 -3.00 12.09
C THR A 76 12.39 -1.81 11.47
N TYR A 77 11.68 -1.01 10.66
CA TYR A 77 12.23 0.15 9.97
C TYR A 77 11.42 1.39 10.32
N GLY A 78 11.93 2.14 11.30
CA GLY A 78 11.31 3.34 11.85
C GLY A 78 11.49 4.58 10.97
N ALA A 79 10.93 5.69 11.42
CA ALA A 79 11.11 6.99 10.77
C ALA A 79 12.60 7.36 10.67
N GLY A 80 13.01 7.91 9.53
CA GLY A 80 14.40 8.19 9.18
C GLY A 80 15.15 7.05 8.50
N SER A 81 14.54 5.85 8.38
CA SER A 81 15.13 4.79 7.54
C SER A 81 15.07 5.18 6.06
N MET A 82 15.87 4.50 5.23
CA MET A 82 15.97 4.77 3.79
C MET A 82 15.26 3.68 3.00
N SER A 83 14.49 4.07 1.98
CA SER A 83 13.75 3.17 1.09
C SER A 83 13.85 3.64 -0.37
N SER A 84 13.74 2.70 -1.30
CA SER A 84 13.62 2.96 -2.73
C SER A 84 12.61 1.96 -3.32
N LEU A 85 11.97 2.34 -4.43
CA LEU A 85 10.99 1.49 -5.11
C LEU A 85 11.64 0.76 -6.27
N ASN A 86 11.28 -0.50 -6.45
CA ASN A 86 11.66 -1.30 -7.62
C ASN A 86 10.76 -0.95 -8.82
N LEU A 87 10.67 0.35 -9.14
CA LEU A 87 9.99 0.91 -10.30
C LEU A 87 11.03 1.60 -11.16
N GLY A 88 11.03 1.33 -12.47
CA GLY A 88 12.05 1.82 -13.41
C GLY A 88 12.36 3.32 -13.31
N PRO A 89 11.35 4.21 -13.17
CA PRO A 89 11.58 5.65 -13.04
C PRO A 89 12.21 6.12 -11.71
N VAL A 90 12.32 5.24 -10.70
CA VAL A 90 12.78 5.62 -9.36
C VAL A 90 14.27 5.34 -9.19
N GLU A 91 15.10 6.38 -9.36
CA GLU A 91 16.56 6.27 -9.23
C GLU A 91 17.10 6.74 -7.87
N GLN A 92 16.25 7.35 -7.04
CA GLN A 92 16.64 7.99 -5.79
C GLN A 92 16.23 7.18 -4.57
N ASN A 93 16.98 7.37 -3.49
CA ASN A 93 16.60 6.87 -2.17
C ASN A 93 15.83 7.95 -1.40
N TYR A 94 14.83 7.54 -0.63
CA TYR A 94 13.96 8.43 0.14
C TYR A 94 13.99 8.04 1.62
N TYR A 95 13.86 9.05 2.49
CA TYR A 95 13.68 8.82 3.92
C TYR A 95 12.20 8.57 4.23
N ILE A 96 11.90 7.58 5.08
CA ILE A 96 10.53 7.31 5.53
C ILE A 96 10.14 8.11 6.79
N PRO A 97 8.86 8.50 6.96
CA PRO A 97 7.75 8.34 6.03
C PRO A 97 7.86 9.26 4.79
N THR A 98 7.38 8.79 3.65
CA THR A 98 7.39 9.56 2.40
C THR A 98 6.30 9.10 1.45
N ASN A 99 6.02 9.93 0.45
CA ASN A 99 5.22 9.58 -0.72
C ASN A 99 6.11 9.69 -1.95
N ILE A 100 6.11 8.66 -2.80
CA ILE A 100 6.85 8.65 -4.06
C ILE A 100 5.84 8.54 -5.19
N THR A 101 5.83 9.52 -6.09
CA THR A 101 4.94 9.55 -7.26
C THR A 101 5.73 9.23 -8.51
N THR A 102 5.21 8.29 -9.29
CA THR A 102 5.73 7.87 -10.60
C THR A 102 4.58 7.97 -11.61
N ALA A 103 4.82 8.64 -12.73
CA ALA A 103 3.83 8.83 -13.78
C ALA A 103 4.18 8.00 -15.01
N GLU A 104 3.21 7.86 -15.92
CA GLU A 104 3.40 7.25 -17.26
C GLU A 104 3.94 5.80 -17.21
N LEU A 105 3.45 4.99 -16.26
CA LEU A 105 3.82 3.58 -16.15
C LEU A 105 2.93 2.69 -17.04
N THR A 106 3.57 1.73 -17.70
CA THR A 106 2.86 0.69 -18.45
C THR A 106 2.32 -0.40 -17.52
N ILE A 107 1.25 -1.09 -17.94
CA ILE A 107 0.67 -2.20 -17.16
C ILE A 107 1.68 -3.32 -16.88
N ASP A 108 2.65 -3.56 -17.77
CA ASP A 108 3.71 -4.55 -17.59
C ASP A 108 4.69 -4.16 -16.46
N GLU A 109 5.05 -2.88 -16.36
CA GLU A 109 5.90 -2.36 -15.29
C GLU A 109 5.20 -2.44 -13.94
N ILE A 110 3.92 -2.06 -13.91
CA ILE A 110 3.07 -2.17 -12.72
C ILE A 110 2.97 -3.65 -12.31
N SER A 111 2.69 -4.54 -13.26
CA SER A 111 2.51 -5.95 -12.95
C SER A 111 3.76 -6.58 -12.34
N LYS A 112 4.94 -6.27 -12.89
CA LYS A 112 6.23 -6.71 -12.32
C LYS A 112 6.45 -6.17 -10.92
N PHE A 113 6.10 -4.91 -10.67
CA PHE A 113 6.23 -4.30 -9.34
C PHE A 113 5.27 -4.93 -8.32
N LEU A 114 4.01 -5.14 -8.70
CA LEU A 114 2.97 -5.73 -7.85
C LEU A 114 3.22 -7.21 -7.51
N GLN A 115 4.00 -7.94 -8.32
CA GLN A 115 4.40 -9.32 -8.03
C GLN A 115 5.43 -9.45 -6.89
N LEU A 116 6.09 -8.36 -6.50
CA LEU A 116 7.11 -8.39 -5.43
C LEU A 116 6.50 -8.61 -4.05
N GLU A 117 5.35 -7.97 -3.79
CA GLU A 117 4.66 -8.00 -2.50
C GLU A 117 3.16 -7.72 -2.65
N THR A 118 2.34 -8.40 -1.84
CA THR A 118 0.90 -8.13 -1.76
C THR A 118 0.63 -6.87 -0.95
N VAL A 119 0.17 -5.82 -1.64
CA VAL A 119 -0.05 -4.48 -1.07
C VAL A 119 -1.48 -4.00 -1.29
N PRO A 120 -2.03 -3.17 -0.39
CA PRO A 120 -3.28 -2.47 -0.61
C PRO A 120 -3.13 -1.45 -1.74
N VAL A 121 -4.10 -1.47 -2.66
CA VAL A 121 -4.18 -0.60 -3.83
C VAL A 121 -5.48 0.19 -3.74
N PHE A 122 -5.39 1.51 -3.66
CA PHE A 122 -6.53 2.40 -3.84
C PHE A 122 -6.62 2.82 -5.30
N SER A 123 -7.76 2.51 -5.92
CA SER A 123 -8.20 3.16 -7.14
C SER A 123 -9.17 4.29 -6.80
N ASP A 124 -9.61 5.06 -7.79
CA ASP A 124 -10.56 6.17 -7.61
C ASP A 124 -11.88 5.75 -6.94
N THR A 125 -12.22 4.46 -6.98
CA THR A 125 -13.54 3.96 -6.55
C THR A 125 -13.49 3.07 -5.32
N SER A 126 -12.38 2.39 -5.04
CA SER A 126 -12.29 1.43 -3.92
C SER A 126 -10.87 0.95 -3.62
N LEU A 127 -10.73 0.35 -2.45
CA LEU A 127 -9.59 -0.45 -2.02
C LEU A 127 -9.68 -1.85 -2.62
N THR A 128 -8.69 -2.20 -3.43
CA THR A 128 -8.38 -3.56 -3.88
C THR A 128 -7.02 -4.00 -3.36
N TRP A 129 -6.59 -5.21 -3.72
CA TRP A 129 -5.28 -5.74 -3.39
C TRP A 129 -4.50 -6.06 -4.65
N SER A 130 -3.18 -5.96 -4.60
CA SER A 130 -2.34 -6.12 -5.78
C SER A 130 -2.48 -7.49 -6.47
N ASP A 131 -2.72 -8.56 -5.71
CA ASP A 131 -2.99 -9.91 -6.24
C ASP A 131 -4.35 -10.01 -6.93
N GLU A 132 -5.36 -9.32 -6.41
CA GLU A 132 -6.69 -9.24 -7.04
C GLU A 132 -6.63 -8.39 -8.32
N PHE A 133 -5.92 -7.25 -8.27
CA PHE A 133 -5.68 -6.38 -9.42
C PHE A 133 -4.97 -7.12 -10.58
N LEU A 134 -3.90 -7.85 -10.28
CA LEU A 134 -3.18 -8.66 -11.29
C LEU A 134 -4.11 -9.70 -11.93
N SER A 135 -4.94 -10.37 -11.13
CA SER A 135 -5.85 -11.41 -11.64
C SER A 135 -6.94 -10.88 -12.57
N SER A 136 -7.34 -9.61 -12.42
CA SER A 136 -8.29 -8.96 -13.34
C SER A 136 -7.64 -8.56 -14.66
N THR A 137 -6.36 -8.18 -14.65
CA THR A 137 -5.63 -7.77 -15.86
C THR A 137 -5.25 -8.96 -16.74
N ASP A 138 -5.01 -10.14 -16.17
CA ASP A 138 -4.71 -11.37 -16.93
C ASP A 138 -5.93 -11.93 -17.71
N GLN A 139 -7.14 -11.39 -17.51
CA GLN A 139 -8.39 -11.86 -18.16
C GLN A 139 -8.85 -11.02 -19.36
N GLU A 140 -8.12 -9.97 -19.73
CA GLU A 140 -8.33 -9.16 -20.95
C GLU A 140 -7.31 -9.48 -22.04
#